data_AF-A0A7C4QUK3-F1
#
_entry.id   AF-A0A7C4QUK3-F1
#
_cell.length_a   1.000
_cell.length_b   1.000
_cell.length_c   1.000
_cell.angle_alpha   90.00
_cell.angle_beta   90.00
_cell.angle_gamma   90.00
#
_symmetry.space_group_name_H-M   'P 1'
#
loop_
_entity.id
_entity.type
_entity.pdbx_description
1 polymer ?
#
loop_
_entity_poly.entity_id
_entity_poly.type
_entity_poly.pdbx_seq_one_letter_code
_entity_poly.pdbx_strand_id
1 'polypeptide(L)'
;MAPKPFFNGCRNFDTLDGERDIAYILCVRIIKEQFLRDAARRHPKAGKYLAAWTMVVRAAVWRNLAEVRAAYPSADLVRVGSGKSVVVFNVCGNTYRLIVALHFDRQTAFTLRFLTHAEYSRAHWRDEL
;
A
#
# COMPACT_ATOMS: atom_id res chain seq x y z
N MET A 1 10.27 23.06 -9.57
CA MET A 1 9.31 22.47 -8.62
C MET A 1 9.31 20.95 -8.82
N ALA A 2 10.11 20.25 -8.03
CA ALA A 2 10.28 18.79 -8.02
C ALA A 2 10.42 18.35 -6.54
N PRO A 3 10.13 17.09 -6.21
CA PRO A 3 9.34 16.71 -5.05
C PRO A 3 10.15 16.60 -3.75
N LYS A 4 9.46 16.78 -2.61
CA LYS A 4 9.98 16.36 -1.31
C LYS A 4 9.51 14.94 -0.99
N PRO A 5 10.41 13.96 -0.86
CA PRO A 5 10.18 12.82 0.00
C PRO A 5 11.09 12.99 1.23
N PHE A 6 10.61 13.71 2.24
CA PHE A 6 11.20 13.61 3.57
C PHE A 6 10.35 12.62 4.36
N PHE A 7 10.76 11.35 4.30
CA PHE A 7 10.30 10.30 5.19
C PHE A 7 10.84 10.60 6.60
N ASN A 8 10.04 11.27 7.43
CA ASN A 8 10.27 11.31 8.87
C ASN A 8 9.17 10.49 9.54
N GLY A 9 9.49 9.25 9.90
CA GLY A 9 8.54 8.37 10.58
C GLY A 9 8.99 6.93 10.81
N CYS A 10 10.10 6.46 10.24
CA CYS A 10 10.71 5.21 10.72
C CYS A 10 11.53 5.54 11.97
N ARG A 11 11.03 5.10 13.13
CA ARG A 11 11.78 5.10 14.39
C ARG A 11 13.17 4.50 14.16
N ASN A 12 14.18 5.18 14.69
CA ASN A 12 15.60 4.82 14.67
C ASN A 12 15.81 3.31 14.75
N PHE A 13 16.52 2.77 13.76
CA PHE A 13 17.17 1.46 13.86
C PHE A 13 18.67 1.74 13.96
N ASP A 14 19.07 2.40 15.04
CA ASP A 14 20.49 2.63 15.31
C ASP A 14 21.08 1.38 15.99
N THR A 15 22.02 0.79 15.28
CA THR A 15 23.16 -0.04 15.73
C THR A 15 22.81 -1.33 16.47
N LEU A 16 22.84 -2.45 15.72
CA LEU A 16 23.35 -3.72 16.24
C LEU A 16 24.30 -4.32 15.20
N ASP A 17 25.47 -4.70 15.71
CA ASP A 17 26.67 -5.10 15.01
C ASP A 17 26.51 -6.35 14.15
N GLY A 18 27.34 -6.43 13.10
CA GLY A 18 27.84 -7.70 12.56
C GLY A 18 26.86 -8.53 11.73
N GLU A 19 26.97 -8.39 10.41
CA GLU A 19 26.82 -9.45 9.40
C GLU A 19 26.05 -10.73 9.81
N ARG A 20 24.71 -10.64 9.79
CA ARG A 20 23.70 -11.65 9.37
C ARG A 20 22.39 -11.40 10.14
N ASP A 21 21.34 -10.89 9.46
CA ASP A 21 19.89 -11.03 9.79
C ASP A 21 18.96 -9.83 9.45
N ILE A 22 19.40 -8.85 8.66
CA ILE A 22 18.50 -7.78 8.16
C ILE A 22 17.51 -8.22 7.05
N ALA A 23 17.59 -9.47 6.58
CA ALA A 23 16.81 -9.92 5.42
C ALA A 23 15.40 -10.46 5.74
N TYR A 24 15.06 -10.71 7.02
CA TYR A 24 13.87 -11.50 7.36
C TYR A 24 12.74 -10.79 8.10
N ILE A 25 12.90 -9.53 8.49
CA ILE A 25 11.81 -8.80 9.15
C ILE A 25 10.93 -8.14 8.08
N LEU A 26 10.22 -8.99 7.32
CA LEU A 26 9.05 -8.57 6.56
C LEU A 26 7.87 -8.56 7.53
N CYS A 27 7.46 -7.37 7.95
CA CYS A 27 6.43 -7.20 8.97
C CYS A 27 5.03 -7.43 8.37
N VAL A 28 4.65 -6.65 7.34
CA VAL A 28 3.38 -6.86 6.66
C VAL A 28 3.55 -7.82 5.48
N ARG A 29 2.83 -8.94 5.53
CA ARG A 29 2.74 -9.92 4.44
C ARG A 29 1.76 -9.43 3.38
N ILE A 30 2.25 -9.23 2.15
CA ILE A 30 1.41 -8.89 1.00
C ILE A 30 0.86 -10.17 0.37
N ILE A 31 -0.47 -10.27 0.34
CA ILE A 31 -1.20 -11.35 -0.29
C ILE A 31 -1.60 -10.93 -1.71
N LYS A 32 -1.49 -11.88 -2.66
CA LYS A 32 -1.68 -11.68 -4.09
C LYS A 32 -0.66 -10.71 -4.73
N GLU A 33 0.61 -10.77 -4.33
CA GLU A 33 1.64 -9.89 -4.89
C GLU A 33 1.78 -9.97 -6.42
N GLN A 34 1.50 -11.14 -7.03
CA GLN A 34 1.46 -11.28 -8.49
C GLN A 34 0.52 -10.26 -9.14
N PHE A 35 -0.59 -9.90 -8.48
CA PHE A 35 -1.52 -8.87 -8.94
C PHE A 35 -0.84 -7.50 -9.13
N LEU A 36 0.07 -7.13 -8.22
CA LEU A 36 0.81 -5.87 -8.32
C LEU A 36 1.78 -5.88 -9.51
N ARG A 37 2.45 -7.02 -9.75
CA ARG A 37 3.31 -7.20 -10.92
C ARG A 37 2.51 -7.11 -12.21
N ASP A 38 1.32 -7.71 -12.25
CA ASP A 38 0.44 -7.66 -13.41
C ASP A 38 -0.10 -6.25 -13.66
N ALA A 39 -0.47 -5.52 -12.60
CA ALA A 39 -0.86 -4.13 -12.68
C ALA A 39 0.29 -3.24 -13.17
N ALA A 40 1.54 -3.48 -12.71
CA ALA A 40 2.72 -2.77 -13.18
C ALA A 40 3.02 -3.02 -14.67
N ARG A 41 2.81 -4.26 -15.15
CA ARG A 41 2.93 -4.61 -16.57
C ARG A 41 1.87 -3.94 -17.43
N ARG A 42 0.60 -3.96 -16.99
CA ARG A 42 -0.52 -3.31 -17.70
C ARG A 42 -0.43 -1.78 -17.67
N HIS A 43 0.14 -1.21 -16.61
CA HIS A 43 0.26 0.23 -16.43
C HIS A 43 1.71 0.60 -16.09
N PRO A 44 2.60 0.68 -17.10
CA PRO A 44 4.03 0.95 -16.88
C PRO A 44 4.30 2.24 -16.09
N LYS A 45 3.44 3.26 -16.25
CA LYS A 45 3.49 4.52 -15.48
C LYS A 45 3.39 4.30 -13.96
N ALA A 46 2.70 3.24 -13.52
CA ALA A 46 2.53 2.89 -12.12
C ALA A 46 3.62 1.94 -11.59
N GLY A 47 4.43 1.33 -12.45
CA GLY A 47 5.37 0.26 -12.06
C GLY A 47 6.34 0.66 -10.95
N LYS A 48 7.00 1.83 -11.08
CA LYS A 48 7.92 2.34 -10.05
C LYS A 48 7.21 2.60 -8.72
N TYR A 49 6.00 3.16 -8.77
CA TYR A 49 5.21 3.40 -7.56
C TYR A 49 4.81 2.09 -6.87
N LEU A 50 4.32 1.11 -7.63
CA LEU A 50 3.89 -0.18 -7.08
C LEU A 50 5.06 -0.94 -6.46
N ALA A 51 6.26 -0.90 -7.07
CA ALA A 51 7.46 -1.49 -6.49
C ALA A 51 7.86 -0.80 -5.17
N ALA A 52 7.88 0.54 -5.14
CA ALA A 52 8.17 1.30 -3.92
C ALA A 52 7.12 1.02 -2.83
N TRP A 53 5.84 0.97 -3.20
CA TRP A 53 4.76 0.63 -2.29
C TRP A 53 4.95 -0.75 -1.67
N THR A 54 5.29 -1.76 -2.47
CA THR A 54 5.60 -3.12 -2.00
C THR A 54 6.73 -3.13 -0.98
N MET A 55 7.81 -2.37 -1.23
CA MET A 55 8.93 -2.28 -0.29
C MET A 55 8.54 -1.63 1.03
N VAL A 56 7.84 -0.49 0.98
CA VAL A 56 7.39 0.24 2.18
C VAL A 56 6.45 -0.61 3.01
N VAL A 57 5.46 -1.25 2.39
CA VAL A 57 4.50 -2.10 3.11
C VAL A 57 5.21 -3.28 3.77
N ARG A 58 6.11 -3.95 3.06
CA ARG A 58 6.90 -5.06 3.60
C ARG A 58 7.70 -4.71 4.86
N ALA A 59 8.23 -3.49 4.93
CA ALA A 59 8.99 -2.99 6.08
C ALA A 59 8.10 -2.36 7.17
N ALA A 60 6.80 -2.14 6.91
CA ALA A 60 5.92 -1.42 7.82
C ALA A 60 5.39 -2.31 8.95
N VAL A 61 5.21 -1.74 10.15
CA VAL A 61 4.52 -2.37 11.29
C VAL A 61 3.28 -1.57 11.63
N TRP A 62 2.35 -1.46 10.67
CA TRP A 62 1.17 -0.63 10.84
C TRP A 62 0.16 -1.28 11.78
N ARG A 63 -0.26 -0.54 12.81
CA ARG A 63 -1.24 -0.98 13.81
C ARG A 63 -2.62 -0.36 13.61
N ASN A 64 -2.68 0.74 12.87
CA ASN A 64 -3.90 1.50 12.63
C ASN A 64 -3.76 2.36 11.37
N LEU A 65 -4.87 2.97 10.95
CA LEU A 65 -4.92 3.84 9.78
C LEU A 65 -4.05 5.11 9.93
N ALA A 66 -3.84 5.62 11.14
CA ALA A 66 -3.04 6.82 11.34
C ALA A 66 -1.57 6.58 10.97
N GLU A 67 -1.02 5.40 11.31
CA GLU A 67 0.32 4.99 10.91
C GLU A 67 0.44 4.77 9.39
N VAL A 68 -0.62 4.23 8.76
CA VAL A 68 -0.68 4.16 7.29
C VAL A 68 -0.63 5.56 6.68
N ARG A 69 -1.40 6.50 7.24
CA ARG A 69 -1.45 7.90 6.78
C ARG A 69 -0.17 8.68 7.03
N ALA A 70 0.61 8.32 8.04
CA ALA A 70 1.94 8.89 8.25
C ALA A 70 2.87 8.58 7.06
N ALA A 71 2.76 7.38 6.48
CA ALA A 71 3.52 7.00 5.28
C ALA A 71 2.84 7.43 3.97
N TYR A 72 1.51 7.37 3.92
CA TYR A 72 0.67 7.68 2.75
C TYR A 72 -0.47 8.64 3.16
N PRO A 73 -0.23 9.96 3.20
CA PRO A 73 -1.21 10.93 3.71
C PRO A 73 -2.54 10.92 2.97
N SER A 74 -2.53 10.57 1.68
CA SER A 74 -3.72 10.48 0.85
C SER A 74 -4.41 9.11 0.90
N ALA A 75 -4.12 8.29 1.91
CA ALA A 75 -4.76 6.99 2.09
C ALA A 75 -6.14 7.15 2.74
N ASP A 76 -7.15 6.59 2.08
CA ASP A 76 -8.55 6.69 2.49
C ASP A 76 -9.09 5.34 2.95
N LEU A 77 -9.83 5.33 4.05
CA LEU A 77 -10.57 4.16 4.51
C LEU A 77 -11.98 4.21 3.94
N VAL A 78 -12.37 3.19 3.19
CA VAL A 78 -13.67 3.09 2.53
C VAL A 78 -14.37 1.82 2.99
N ARG A 79 -15.65 1.94 3.35
CA ARG A 79 -16.51 0.78 3.62
C ARG A 79 -17.10 0.28 2.31
N VAL A 80 -16.98 -1.01 2.05
CA VAL A 80 -17.50 -1.68 0.85
C VAL A 80 -18.82 -2.39 1.13
N GLY A 81 -19.50 -2.88 0.09
CA GLY A 81 -20.84 -3.47 0.14
C GLY A 81 -20.93 -4.68 1.08
N SER A 82 -19.85 -5.46 1.21
CA SER A 82 -19.77 -6.55 2.20
C SER A 82 -19.71 -6.09 3.66
N GLY A 83 -19.69 -4.78 3.91
CA GLY A 83 -19.56 -4.20 5.24
C GLY A 83 -18.13 -4.14 5.78
N LYS A 84 -17.14 -4.65 5.02
CA LYS A 84 -15.71 -4.57 5.36
C LYS A 84 -15.14 -3.19 5.04
N SER A 85 -14.00 -2.86 5.65
CA SER A 85 -13.27 -1.64 5.33
C SER A 85 -12.01 -1.97 4.54
N VAL A 86 -11.75 -1.18 3.50
CA VAL A 86 -10.56 -1.26 2.65
C VAL A 86 -9.84 0.08 2.65
N VAL A 87 -8.53 0.05 2.45
CA VAL A 87 -7.69 1.23 2.30
C VAL A 87 -7.42 1.47 0.82
N VAL A 88 -7.65 2.71 0.39
CA VAL A 88 -7.47 3.15 -0.98
C VAL A 88 -6.26 4.07 -1.04
N PHE A 89 -5.28 3.72 -1.88
CA PHE A 89 -4.08 4.52 -2.13
C PHE A 89 -4.16 5.22 -3.49
N ASN A 90 -3.82 6.51 -3.51
CA ASN A 90 -3.68 7.28 -4.74
C ASN A 90 -2.33 6.99 -5.39
N VAL A 91 -2.34 6.62 -6.67
CA VAL A 91 -1.14 6.21 -7.39
C VAL A 91 -0.89 7.12 -8.59
N CYS A 92 0.37 7.53 -8.77
CA CYS A 92 0.84 8.39 -9.87
C CYS A 92 0.01 9.67 -10.05
N GLY A 93 0.01 10.54 -9.04
CA GLY A 93 -0.68 11.83 -9.13
C GLY A 93 -2.19 11.69 -9.32
N ASN A 94 -2.81 10.78 -8.56
CA ASN A 94 -4.25 10.52 -8.58
C ASN A 94 -4.79 9.78 -9.81
N THR A 95 -3.93 9.31 -10.73
CA THR A 95 -4.32 8.62 -11.96
C THR A 95 -4.96 7.26 -11.69
N TYR A 96 -4.44 6.53 -10.70
CA TYR A 96 -4.91 5.18 -10.34
C TYR A 96 -5.26 5.08 -8.86
N ARG A 97 -5.93 3.98 -8.52
CA ARG A 97 -6.35 3.58 -7.18
C ARG A 97 -5.93 2.16 -6.92
N LEU A 98 -5.09 1.97 -5.91
CA LEU A 98 -4.78 0.66 -5.37
C LEU A 98 -5.68 0.43 -4.14
N ILE A 99 -6.56 -0.56 -4.22
CA ILE A 99 -7.51 -0.91 -3.16
C ILE A 99 -6.98 -2.13 -2.43
N VAL A 100 -6.81 -2.00 -1.11
CA VAL A 100 -6.14 -3.00 -0.27
C VAL A 100 -6.95 -3.23 1.00
N ALA A 101 -7.21 -4.49 1.34
CA ALA A 101 -7.67 -4.81 2.69
C ALA A 101 -6.45 -4.98 3.60
N LEU A 102 -6.31 -4.08 4.59
CA LEU A 102 -5.28 -4.15 5.60
C LEU A 102 -5.84 -4.79 6.87
N HIS A 103 -5.24 -5.89 7.29
CA HIS A 103 -5.51 -6.54 8.58
C HIS A 103 -4.33 -6.25 9.50
N PHE A 104 -4.49 -5.23 10.35
CA PHE A 104 -3.45 -4.75 11.26
C PHE A 104 -3.10 -5.78 12.35
N ASP A 105 -4.09 -6.55 12.80
CA ASP A 105 -3.93 -7.65 13.75
C ASP A 105 -3.01 -8.76 13.21
N ARG A 106 -3.19 -9.12 11.94
CA ARG A 106 -2.43 -10.20 11.29
C ARG A 106 -1.20 -9.71 10.54
N GLN A 107 -0.95 -8.40 10.52
CA GLN A 107 0.06 -7.76 9.67
C GLN A 107 -0.03 -8.28 8.22
N THR A 108 -1.22 -8.21 7.62
CA THR A 108 -1.41 -8.65 6.22
C THR A 108 -2.07 -7.59 5.37
N ALA A 109 -1.64 -7.51 4.11
CA ALA A 109 -2.18 -6.61 3.10
C ALA A 109 -2.68 -7.41 1.90
N PHE A 110 -3.99 -7.44 1.67
CA PHE A 110 -4.58 -8.10 0.50
C PHE A 110 -4.81 -7.07 -0.60
N THR A 111 -4.10 -7.21 -1.72
CA THR A 111 -4.31 -6.34 -2.88
C THR A 111 -5.54 -6.81 -3.65
N LEU A 112 -6.62 -6.01 -3.62
CA LEU A 112 -7.93 -6.42 -4.12
C LEU A 112 -8.16 -5.98 -5.56
N ARG A 113 -7.88 -4.70 -5.84
CA ARG A 113 -8.14 -4.07 -7.15
C ARG A 113 -7.11 -2.96 -7.42
N PHE A 114 -6.86 -2.72 -8.69
CA PHE A 114 -6.06 -1.63 -9.20
C PHE A 114 -6.83 -1.02 -10.37
N LEU A 115 -7.35 0.18 -10.15
CA LEU A 115 -8.32 0.83 -11.03
C LEU A 115 -7.77 2.16 -11.51
N THR A 116 -8.18 2.59 -12.70
CA THR A 116 -8.07 3.99 -13.12
C THR A 116 -9.01 4.87 -12.29
N HIS A 117 -8.75 6.18 -12.29
CA HIS A 117 -9.66 7.13 -11.65
C HIS A 117 -11.10 7.01 -12.19
N ALA A 118 -11.27 6.83 -13.50
CA ALA A 118 -12.58 6.69 -14.12
C ALA A 118 -13.33 5.44 -13.64
N GLU A 119 -12.67 4.28 -13.59
CA GLU A 119 -13.26 3.04 -13.07
C GLU A 119 -13.60 3.14 -11.58
N TYR A 120 -12.73 3.78 -10.80
CA TYR A 120 -12.99 4.02 -9.38
C TYR A 120 -14.23 4.89 -9.16
N SER A 121 -14.39 5.96 -9.95
CA SER A 121 -15.51 6.91 -9.84
C SER A 121 -16.86 6.29 -10.19
N ARG A 122 -16.90 5.22 -10.98
CA ARG A 122 -18.14 4.47 -11.27
C ARG A 122 -18.69 3.69 -10.07
N ALA A 123 -17.92 3.58 -8.98
CA ALA A 123 -18.31 2.96 -7.70
C ALA A 123 -18.74 1.48 -7.71
N HIS A 124 -18.97 0.82 -8.85
CA HIS A 124 -19.33 -0.61 -8.94
C HIS A 124 -18.40 -1.54 -8.15
N TRP A 125 -17.11 -1.19 -8.10
CA TRP A 125 -16.12 -1.96 -7.34
C TRP A 125 -16.43 -2.04 -5.84
N ARG A 126 -17.20 -1.09 -5.28
CA ARG A 126 -17.58 -1.09 -3.87
C ARG A 126 -18.60 -2.18 -3.58
N ASP A 127 -19.52 -2.42 -4.50
CA ASP A 127 -20.61 -3.38 -4.31
C ASP A 127 -20.14 -4.82 -4.52
N GLU A 128 -19.10 -5.01 -5.34
CA GLU A 128 -18.47 -6.31 -5.60
C GLU A 128 -17.52 -6.80 -4.48
N LEU A 129 -17.18 -5.94 -3.52
CA LEU A 129 -16.22 -6.21 -2.44
C LEU A 129 -16.88 -6.30 -1.07
#